data_AF-A0A835ZBH5-F1
#
_entry.id   AF-A0A835ZBH5-F1
#
_cell.length_a   1.000
_cell.length_b   1.000
_cell.length_c   1.000
_cell.angle_alpha   90.00
_cell.angle_beta   90.00
_cell.angle_gamma   90.00
#
_symmetry.space_group_name_H-M   'P 1'
#
loop_
_entity.id
_entity.type
_entity.pdbx_description
1 polymer ?
#
loop_
_entity_poly.entity_id
_entity_poly.type
_entity_poly.pdbx_seq_one_letter_code
_entity_poly.pdbx_strand_id
1 'polypeptide(L)'
;MSQAAVALAMVMTGGRQALELVLDQDVQPGWLRCPERQGGLPHAQRLFFWLPLTHSERMEYQRLCLAKVASTPGLEDCIAFANSQLVVAEQFGRFPHRNAAKGRNAALGRNAMLRERERVFVCTDAVRQLPVTSISYRTSTPEELAWLASDELPGWARSQAPPPQG
;
A
#
# COMPACT_ATOMS: atom_id res chain seq x y z
N MET A 1 -26.71 0.63 7.52
CA MET A 1 -25.54 1.16 6.78
C MET A 1 -25.34 0.30 5.53
N SER A 2 -24.95 0.88 4.40
CA SER A 2 -24.66 0.09 3.19
C SER A 2 -23.37 -0.71 3.36
N GLN A 3 -23.24 -1.86 2.69
CA GLN A 3 -22.01 -2.66 2.70
C GLN A 3 -20.80 -1.84 2.22
N ALA A 4 -20.98 -0.95 1.25
CA ALA A 4 -19.94 -0.04 0.75
C ALA A 4 -19.42 0.92 1.83
N ALA A 5 -20.29 1.46 2.68
CA ALA A 5 -19.90 2.35 3.77
C ALA A 5 -19.12 1.63 4.88
N VAL A 6 -19.52 0.40 5.22
CA VAL A 6 -18.80 -0.44 6.19
C VAL A 6 -17.42 -0.81 5.64
N ALA A 7 -17.36 -1.21 4.37
CA ALA A 7 -16.12 -1.57 3.71
C ALA A 7 -15.14 -0.38 3.65
N LEU A 8 -15.62 0.80 3.25
CA LEU A 8 -14.80 2.01 3.24
C LEU A 8 -14.31 2.38 4.64
N ALA A 9 -15.16 2.32 5.66
CA ALA A 9 -14.77 2.60 7.03
C ALA A 9 -13.63 1.66 7.51
N MET A 10 -13.72 0.37 7.20
CA MET A 10 -12.68 -0.61 7.51
C MET A 10 -11.36 -0.32 6.77
N VAL A 11 -11.42 0.09 5.50
CA VAL A 11 -10.23 0.50 4.74
C VAL A 11 -9.55 1.71 5.39
N MET A 12 -10.34 2.71 5.79
CA MET A 12 -9.83 3.95 6.37
C MET A 12 -9.25 3.79 7.77
N THR A 13 -9.67 2.76 8.53
CA THR A 13 -9.08 2.47 9.85
C THR A 13 -7.64 1.95 9.78
N GLY A 14 -7.18 1.51 8.61
CA GLY A 14 -5.80 1.04 8.37
C GLY A 14 -5.49 -0.29 9.04
N GLY A 15 -4.71 -1.14 8.36
CA GLY A 15 -4.25 -2.43 8.92
C GLY A 15 -4.45 -3.61 7.97
N ARG A 16 -4.11 -4.81 8.45
CA ARG A 16 -4.19 -6.06 7.67
C ARG A 16 -5.62 -6.36 7.18
N GLN A 17 -6.62 -6.03 8.00
CA GLN A 17 -8.04 -6.21 7.69
C GLN A 17 -8.49 -5.40 6.46
N ALA A 18 -7.90 -4.22 6.24
CA ALA A 18 -8.17 -3.43 5.04
C ALA A 18 -7.70 -4.15 3.76
N LEU A 19 -6.56 -4.84 3.84
CA LEU A 19 -6.01 -5.59 2.71
C LEU A 19 -6.81 -6.87 2.44
N GLU A 20 -7.21 -7.59 3.49
CA GLU A 20 -8.07 -8.77 3.38
C GLU A 20 -9.40 -8.43 2.70
N LEU A 21 -10.04 -7.34 3.12
CA LEU A 21 -11.28 -6.84 2.53
C LEU A 21 -11.12 -6.45 1.04
N VAL A 22 -10.00 -5.83 0.68
CA VAL A 22 -9.73 -5.43 -0.71
C VAL A 22 -9.43 -6.64 -1.60
N LEU A 23 -8.85 -7.70 -1.04
CA LEU A 23 -8.55 -8.94 -1.77
C LEU A 23 -9.77 -9.86 -1.89
N ASP A 24 -10.74 -9.72 -1.00
CA ASP A 24 -11.99 -10.46 -1.05
C ASP A 24 -12.81 -10.06 -2.29
N GLN A 25 -12.90 -10.98 -3.26
CA GLN A 25 -13.59 -10.75 -4.53
C GLN A 25 -15.11 -10.69 -4.35
N ASP A 26 -15.64 -11.28 -3.28
CA ASP A 26 -17.07 -11.27 -2.95
C ASP A 26 -17.50 -9.90 -2.36
N VAL A 27 -16.52 -9.10 -1.91
CA VAL A 27 -16.72 -7.74 -1.37
C VAL A 27 -16.57 -6.65 -2.43
N GLN A 28 -16.37 -6.99 -3.71
CA GLN A 28 -16.30 -6.00 -4.80
C GLN A 28 -17.56 -5.89 -5.69
N PRO A 29 -18.76 -5.57 -5.14
CA PRO A 29 -19.94 -5.38 -5.95
C PRO A 29 -19.84 -4.20 -6.92
N GLY A 30 -20.83 -4.13 -7.81
CA GLY A 30 -20.99 -3.08 -8.81
C GLY A 30 -21.01 -1.63 -8.31
N TRP A 31 -20.88 -1.33 -7.01
CA TRP A 31 -20.71 0.05 -6.52
C TRP A 31 -19.31 0.63 -6.76
N LEU A 32 -18.29 -0.21 -7.00
CA LEU A 32 -16.98 0.22 -7.52
C LEU A 32 -17.00 0.41 -9.04
N ARG A 33 -17.80 -0.39 -9.75
CA ARG A 33 -17.81 -0.46 -11.23
C ARG A 33 -18.89 0.37 -11.91
N CYS A 34 -19.95 0.73 -11.19
CA CYS A 34 -21.11 1.46 -11.71
C CYS A 34 -21.41 2.62 -10.75
N PRO A 35 -20.67 3.74 -10.83
CA PRO A 35 -20.80 4.85 -9.91
C PRO A 35 -22.18 5.52 -9.96
N GLU A 36 -22.93 5.34 -11.04
CA GLU A 36 -24.30 5.86 -11.24
C GLU A 36 -25.37 5.02 -10.52
N ARG A 37 -25.02 3.84 -9.99
CA ARG A 37 -25.96 2.99 -9.25
C ARG A 37 -26.26 3.59 -7.86
N GLN A 38 -27.50 3.46 -7.38
CA GLN A 38 -27.81 3.74 -5.97
C GLN A 38 -26.87 2.96 -5.04
N GLY A 39 -26.12 3.68 -4.21
CA GLY A 39 -25.09 3.12 -3.32
C GLY A 39 -23.69 3.01 -3.94
N GLY A 40 -23.45 3.57 -5.13
CA GLY A 40 -22.12 3.74 -5.72
C GLY A 40 -21.22 4.63 -4.87
N LEU A 41 -19.92 4.31 -4.81
CA LEU A 41 -18.95 5.15 -4.10
C LEU A 41 -18.58 6.37 -4.96
N PRO A 42 -18.54 7.60 -4.41
CA PRO A 42 -17.94 8.76 -5.05
C PRO A 42 -16.48 8.53 -5.46
N HIS A 43 -16.00 9.31 -6.44
CA HIS A 43 -14.66 9.19 -7.02
C HIS A 43 -13.55 9.03 -5.97
N ALA A 44 -13.44 9.96 -5.02
CA ALA A 44 -12.41 9.91 -4.00
C ALA A 44 -12.47 8.61 -3.17
N GLN A 45 -13.68 8.17 -2.80
CA GLN A 45 -13.87 6.97 -1.99
C GLN A 45 -13.47 5.67 -2.71
N ARG A 46 -13.60 5.65 -4.05
CA ARG A 46 -13.09 4.53 -4.87
C ARG A 46 -11.58 4.45 -4.84
N LEU A 47 -10.88 5.59 -4.90
CA LEU A 47 -9.43 5.64 -4.75
C LEU A 47 -9.00 5.17 -3.35
N PHE A 48 -9.68 5.66 -2.30
CA PHE A 48 -9.41 5.25 -0.92
C PHE A 48 -9.54 3.74 -0.72
N PHE A 49 -10.51 3.10 -1.38
CA PHE A 49 -10.67 1.65 -1.33
C PHE A 49 -9.42 0.89 -1.78
N TRP A 50 -8.68 1.39 -2.78
CA TRP A 50 -7.48 0.73 -3.30
C TRP A 50 -6.20 1.06 -2.55
N LEU A 51 -6.19 2.05 -1.66
CA LEU A 51 -4.99 2.46 -0.92
C LEU A 51 -4.28 1.33 -0.15
N PRO A 52 -4.97 0.33 0.45
CA PRO A 52 -4.27 -0.76 1.11
C PRO A 52 -3.28 -1.51 0.18
N LEU A 53 -3.60 -1.61 -1.12
CA LEU A 53 -2.71 -2.22 -2.09
C LEU A 53 -1.48 -1.35 -2.38
N THR A 54 -1.67 -0.02 -2.53
CA THR A 54 -0.55 0.92 -2.77
C THR A 54 0.43 0.95 -1.62
N HIS A 55 -0.03 0.70 -0.39
CA HIS A 55 0.83 0.70 0.80
C HIS A 55 1.63 -0.60 0.99
N SER A 56 1.27 -1.68 0.31
CA SER A 56 1.98 -2.95 0.41
C SER A 56 3.33 -2.93 -0.33
N GLU A 57 4.38 -3.49 0.26
CA GLU A 57 5.67 -3.70 -0.43
C GLU A 57 5.71 -5.02 -1.24
N ARG A 58 4.57 -5.72 -1.37
CA ARG A 58 4.47 -6.95 -2.17
C ARG A 58 4.20 -6.63 -3.63
N MET A 59 5.02 -7.20 -4.52
CA MET A 59 4.94 -6.95 -5.96
C MET A 59 3.60 -7.32 -6.58
N GLU A 60 3.04 -8.46 -6.18
CA GLU A 60 1.72 -8.89 -6.62
C GLU A 60 0.62 -7.89 -6.26
N TYR A 61 0.73 -7.19 -5.12
CA TYR A 61 -0.27 -6.21 -4.70
C TYR A 61 -0.08 -4.88 -5.41
N GLN A 62 1.15 -4.50 -5.76
CA GLN A 62 1.42 -3.33 -6.60
C GLN A 62 0.85 -3.52 -8.01
N ARG A 63 1.06 -4.69 -8.63
CA ARG A 63 0.48 -5.05 -9.93
C ARG A 63 -1.04 -5.10 -9.88
N LEU A 64 -1.59 -5.71 -8.83
CA LEU A 64 -3.03 -5.74 -8.60
C LEU A 64 -3.60 -4.32 -8.44
N CYS A 65 -2.91 -3.45 -7.70
CA CYS A 65 -3.32 -2.06 -7.53
C CYS A 65 -3.44 -1.34 -8.87
N LEU A 66 -2.41 -1.43 -9.71
CA LEU A 66 -2.42 -0.81 -11.04
C LEU A 66 -3.58 -1.34 -11.89
N ALA A 67 -3.79 -2.65 -11.91
CA ALA A 67 -4.91 -3.27 -12.64
C ALA A 67 -6.28 -2.81 -12.12
N LYS A 68 -6.45 -2.67 -10.80
CA LYS A 68 -7.70 -2.22 -10.18
C LYS A 68 -7.96 -0.74 -10.42
N VAL A 69 -6.95 0.11 -10.31
CA VAL A 69 -7.05 1.54 -10.63
C VAL A 69 -7.41 1.72 -12.11
N ALA A 70 -6.73 1.02 -13.02
CA ALA A 70 -7.00 1.10 -14.46
C ALA A 70 -8.38 0.58 -14.88
N SER A 71 -8.98 -0.34 -14.11
CA SER A 71 -10.31 -0.89 -14.39
C SER A 71 -11.45 -0.25 -13.60
N THR A 72 -11.16 0.73 -12.72
CA THR A 72 -12.16 1.43 -11.94
C THR A 72 -12.55 2.73 -12.63
N PRO A 73 -13.83 2.91 -13.04
CA PRO A 73 -14.26 4.13 -13.73
C PRO A 73 -13.99 5.40 -12.93
N GLY A 74 -13.50 6.41 -13.63
CA GLY A 74 -13.20 7.71 -13.05
C GLY A 74 -11.87 7.75 -12.32
N LEU A 75 -11.03 6.71 -12.30
CA LEU A 75 -9.69 6.75 -11.69
C LEU A 75 -8.56 6.82 -12.75
N GLU A 76 -8.87 7.21 -13.98
CA GLU A 76 -7.93 7.25 -15.10
C GLU A 76 -6.71 8.15 -14.78
N ASP A 77 -6.95 9.30 -14.14
CA ASP A 77 -5.91 10.24 -13.72
C ASP A 77 -4.98 9.67 -12.64
N CYS A 78 -5.39 8.60 -11.94
CA CYS A 78 -4.59 7.93 -10.91
C CYS A 78 -3.67 6.85 -11.47
N ILE A 79 -3.80 6.47 -12.75
CA ILE A 79 -3.02 5.39 -13.37
C ILE A 79 -1.53 5.74 -13.36
N ALA A 80 -1.17 6.96 -13.74
CA ALA A 80 0.23 7.41 -13.76
C ALA A 80 0.86 7.33 -12.36
N PHE A 81 0.09 7.69 -11.33
CA PHE A 81 0.52 7.59 -9.94
C PHE A 81 0.74 6.12 -9.52
N ALA A 82 -0.23 5.24 -9.77
CA ALA A 82 -0.13 3.82 -9.46
C ALA A 82 1.05 3.15 -10.19
N ASN A 83 1.27 3.52 -11.46
CA ASN A 83 2.39 3.02 -12.24
C ASN A 83 3.74 3.49 -11.67
N SER A 84 3.84 4.76 -11.24
CA SER A 84 5.08 5.27 -10.62
C SER A 84 5.43 4.54 -9.31
N GLN A 85 4.42 4.13 -8.52
CA GLN A 85 4.63 3.32 -7.32
C GLN A 85 5.17 1.94 -7.69
N LEU A 86 4.59 1.31 -8.73
CA LEU A 86 5.02 0.00 -9.23
C LEU A 86 6.46 0.04 -9.72
N VAL A 87 6.87 1.05 -10.50
CA VAL A 87 8.25 1.20 -10.99
C VAL A 87 9.26 1.24 -9.84
N VAL A 88 8.99 2.03 -8.80
CA VAL A 88 9.86 2.09 -7.60
C VAL A 88 9.89 0.74 -6.89
N ALA A 89 8.73 0.08 -6.76
CA ALA A 89 8.65 -1.25 -6.15
C ALA A 89 9.40 -2.32 -6.97
N GLU A 90 9.35 -2.27 -8.30
CA GLU A 90 10.12 -3.17 -9.19
C GLU A 90 11.62 -2.95 -9.07
N GLN A 91 12.05 -1.70 -8.95
CA GLN A 91 13.47 -1.35 -8.81
C GLN A 91 14.06 -1.84 -7.49
N PHE A 92 13.38 -1.58 -6.37
CA PHE A 92 13.96 -1.82 -5.03
C PHE A 92 13.39 -3.04 -4.29
N GLY A 93 12.27 -3.59 -4.76
CA GLY A 93 11.48 -4.60 -4.05
C GLY A 93 10.81 -4.08 -2.77
N ARG A 94 10.86 -2.76 -2.54
CA ARG A 94 10.34 -2.06 -1.35
C ARG A 94 10.26 -0.55 -1.63
N PHE A 95 9.88 0.23 -0.62
CA PHE A 95 9.81 1.69 -0.72
C PHE A 95 10.93 2.36 0.11
N PRO A 96 12.05 2.79 -0.51
CA PRO A 96 13.22 3.30 0.21
C PRO A 96 12.92 4.48 1.13
N HIS A 97 12.00 5.38 0.76
CA HIS A 97 11.61 6.53 1.57
C HIS A 97 10.94 6.15 2.90
N ARG A 98 10.42 4.91 3.00
CA ARG A 98 9.84 4.35 4.23
C ARG A 98 10.85 3.60 5.09
N ASN A 99 12.10 3.46 4.64
CA ASN A 99 13.11 2.68 5.37
C ASN A 99 13.34 3.23 6.78
N ALA A 100 13.39 4.56 6.95
CA ALA A 100 13.52 5.19 8.26
C ALA A 100 12.35 4.83 9.19
N ALA A 101 11.11 4.98 8.70
CA ALA A 101 9.90 4.66 9.45
C ALA A 101 9.78 3.18 9.82
N LYS A 102 10.38 2.29 9.01
CA LYS A 102 10.43 0.84 9.24
C LYS A 102 11.68 0.38 10.00
N GLY A 103 12.48 1.29 10.54
CA GLY A 103 13.68 0.95 11.33
C GLY A 103 14.83 0.32 10.53
N ARG A 104 14.88 0.56 9.22
CA ARG A 104 15.89 -0.02 8.30
C ARG A 104 17.11 0.89 8.10
N ASN A 105 17.15 2.09 8.67
CA ASN A 105 18.33 2.96 8.60
C ASN A 105 19.42 2.44 9.55
N ALA A 106 20.62 2.20 8.99
CA ALA A 106 21.79 1.69 9.72
C ALA A 106 22.26 2.56 10.90
N ALA A 107 21.76 3.80 11.02
CA ALA A 107 22.14 4.74 12.08
C ALA A 107 21.54 4.38 13.47
N LEU A 108 20.51 3.54 13.54
CA LEU A 108 20.04 2.98 14.81
C LEU A 108 20.63 1.58 14.95
N GLY A 109 21.85 1.51 15.49
CA GLY A 109 22.59 0.26 15.63
C GLY A 109 21.74 -0.85 16.24
N ARG A 110 21.38 -1.85 15.42
CA ARG A 110 20.87 -3.22 15.68
C ARG A 110 19.86 -3.49 16.82
N ASN A 111 19.47 -2.50 17.63
CA ASN A 111 18.77 -2.65 18.91
C ASN A 111 17.55 -1.73 19.05
N ALA A 112 17.04 -1.14 17.97
CA ALA A 112 15.75 -0.46 18.00
C ALA A 112 14.61 -1.50 17.92
N MET A 113 14.37 -2.14 19.07
CA MET A 113 13.23 -2.96 19.46
C MET A 113 12.08 -3.05 18.44
N LEU A 114 12.09 -4.10 17.62
CA LEU A 114 10.89 -4.58 16.93
C LEU A 114 9.91 -5.09 18.00
N ARG A 115 9.03 -4.21 18.49
CA ARG A 115 7.77 -4.68 19.11
C ARG A 115 6.85 -5.08 17.96
N GLU A 116 6.98 -6.32 17.52
CA GLU A 116 5.85 -7.01 16.90
C GLU A 116 4.75 -7.08 17.95
N ARG A 117 3.77 -6.17 17.87
CA ARG A 117 2.48 -6.41 18.50
C ARG A 117 1.72 -7.38 17.60
N GLU A 118 2.14 -8.64 17.64
CA GLU A 118 1.32 -9.74 17.19
C GLU A 118 0.15 -9.86 18.19
N ARG A 119 -0.96 -9.16 17.91
CA ARG A 119 -2.25 -9.54 18.47
C ARG A 119 -3.02 -10.26 17.39
N VAL A 120 -2.79 -11.57 17.35
CA VAL A 120 -3.60 -12.56 16.66
C VAL A 120 -5.05 -12.41 17.14
N PHE A 121 -5.98 -12.06 16.26
CA PHE A 121 -7.40 -12.36 16.47
C PHE A 121 -8.08 -12.68 15.11
N VAL A 122 -8.55 -13.92 15.05
CA VAL A 122 -9.40 -14.60 14.04
C VAL A 122 -9.09 -14.31 12.58
N CYS A 123 -8.19 -15.12 12.03
CA CYS A 123 -7.84 -15.17 10.60
C CYS A 123 -8.64 -16.31 9.95
N THR A 124 -9.40 -16.05 8.88
CA THR A 124 -10.02 -17.10 8.06
C THR A 124 -8.95 -17.81 7.21
N ASP A 125 -9.18 -19.09 6.89
CA ASP A 125 -8.16 -20.00 6.33
C ASP A 125 -7.53 -19.55 4.99
N ALA A 126 -8.19 -18.66 4.24
CA ALA A 126 -7.71 -18.18 2.93
C ALA A 126 -6.42 -17.33 3.02
N VAL A 127 -6.20 -16.65 4.15
CA VAL A 127 -5.04 -15.74 4.33
C VAL A 127 -3.80 -16.49 4.81
N ARG A 128 -3.97 -17.73 5.32
CA ARG A 128 -2.91 -18.56 5.91
C ARG A 128 -1.95 -19.14 4.87
N GLN A 129 -2.41 -19.27 3.63
CA GLN A 129 -1.68 -19.93 2.54
C GLN A 129 -0.86 -18.97 1.68
N LEU A 130 -0.97 -17.66 1.88
CA LEU A 130 -0.13 -16.70 1.16
C LEU A 130 1.29 -16.74 1.74
N PRO A 131 2.31 -17.04 0.93
CA PRO A 131 3.68 -17.11 1.43
C PRO A 131 4.06 -15.75 2.00
N VAL A 132 4.46 -15.71 3.27
CA VAL A 132 5.13 -14.56 3.87
C VAL A 132 6.51 -14.46 3.21
N THR A 133 6.57 -13.91 2.00
CA THR A 133 7.82 -13.63 1.34
C THR A 133 8.50 -12.48 2.09
N SER A 134 9.77 -12.70 2.42
CA SER A 134 10.53 -11.94 3.41
C SER A 134 10.44 -10.43 3.17
N ILE A 135 9.83 -9.71 4.11
CA ILE A 135 10.12 -8.28 4.25
C ILE A 135 11.62 -8.22 4.56
N SER A 136 12.44 -7.77 3.62
CA SER A 136 13.89 -7.77 3.79
C SER A 136 14.26 -6.88 4.97
N TYR A 137 14.67 -7.49 6.09
CA TYR A 137 15.19 -6.83 7.29
C TYR A 137 16.57 -6.19 7.06
N ARG A 138 17.06 -6.15 5.81
CA ARG A 138 18.33 -5.53 5.47
C ARG A 138 18.26 -4.02 5.69
N THR A 139 19.38 -3.47 6.15
CA THR A 139 19.58 -2.03 6.23
C THR A 139 19.46 -1.37 4.86
N SER A 140 19.21 -0.06 4.84
CA SER A 140 19.21 0.73 3.60
C SER A 140 20.51 0.52 2.82
N THR A 141 20.40 0.28 1.52
CA THR A 141 21.58 0.10 0.63
C THR A 141 22.13 1.46 0.20
N PRO A 142 23.41 1.57 -0.20
CA PRO A 142 23.95 2.81 -0.76
C PRO A 142 23.17 3.29 -2.00
N GLU A 143 22.70 2.38 -2.83
CA GLU A 143 21.86 2.66 -4.00
C GLU A 143 20.53 3.30 -3.60
N GLU A 144 19.84 2.74 -2.60
CA GLU A 144 18.60 3.30 -2.06
C GLU A 144 18.81 4.70 -1.48
N LEU A 145 19.94 4.94 -0.81
CA LEU A 145 20.29 6.26 -0.27
C LEU A 145 20.62 7.27 -1.38
N ALA A 146 21.34 6.84 -2.41
CA ALA A 146 21.65 7.68 -3.56
C ALA A 146 20.38 8.07 -4.33
N TRP A 147 19.46 7.12 -4.54
CA TRP A 147 18.17 7.39 -5.16
C TRP A 147 17.34 8.39 -4.35
N LEU A 148 17.31 8.28 -3.02
CA LEU A 148 16.61 9.24 -2.16
C LEU A 148 17.20 10.66 -2.23
N ALA A 149 18.49 10.80 -2.53
CA ALA A 149 19.16 12.07 -2.70
C ALA A 149 19.05 12.62 -4.14
N SER A 150 18.55 11.84 -5.09
CA SER A 150 18.49 12.19 -6.51
C SER A 150 17.27 13.04 -6.87
N ASP A 151 17.33 13.65 -8.05
CA ASP A 151 16.19 14.33 -8.68
C ASP A 151 15.15 13.35 -9.26
N GLU A 152 15.50 12.06 -9.36
CA GLU A 152 14.59 11.00 -9.82
C GLU A 152 13.53 10.64 -8.79
N LEU A 153 13.68 11.10 -7.53
CA LEU A 153 12.73 10.85 -6.45
C LEU A 153 11.37 11.50 -6.78
N PRO A 154 10.30 10.70 -6.99
CA PRO A 154 8.99 11.25 -7.32
C PRO A 154 8.46 12.16 -6.22
N GLY A 155 7.72 13.21 -6.60
CA GLY A 155 7.18 14.19 -5.64
C GLY A 155 6.34 13.57 -4.51
N TRP A 156 5.62 12.49 -4.80
CA TRP A 156 4.85 11.75 -3.79
C TRP A 156 5.72 10.96 -2.81
N ALA A 157 6.89 10.50 -3.23
CA ALA A 157 7.83 9.80 -2.38
C ALA A 157 8.54 10.80 -1.47
N ARG A 158 8.89 11.97 -2.04
CA ARG A 158 9.46 13.12 -1.33
C ARG A 158 8.53 13.65 -0.23
N SER A 159 7.23 13.76 -0.49
CA SER A 159 6.26 14.21 0.53
C SER A 159 6.04 13.22 1.68
N GLN A 160 6.42 11.96 1.49
CA GLN A 160 6.36 10.90 2.51
C GLN A 160 7.73 10.62 3.16
N ALA A 161 8.81 11.17 2.62
CA ALA A 161 10.13 11.03 3.18
C ALA A 161 10.24 11.86 4.47
N PRO A 162 10.99 11.37 5.49
CA PRO A 162 11.30 12.20 6.63
C PRO A 162 12.02 13.49 6.17
N PRO A 163 11.81 14.64 6.84
CA PRO A 163 12.52 15.85 6.49
C PRO A 163 14.04 15.61 6.55
N PRO A 164 14.83 16.28 5.68
CA PRO A 164 16.28 16.17 5.73
C PRO A 164 16.77 16.50 7.14
N GLN A 165 17.57 15.62 7.72
CA GLN A 165 18.22 15.90 8.99
C GLN A 165 19.35 16.89 8.69
N GLY A 166 19.13 18.15 9.09
CA GLY A 166 20.16 19.20 9.07
C GLY A 166 21.20 18.99 10.15
#